data_AF-H5TS50-F1
#
_entry.id   AF-H5TS50-F1
#
_cell.length_a   1.000
_cell.length_b   1.000
_cell.length_c   1.000
_cell.angle_alpha   90.00
_cell.angle_beta   90.00
_cell.angle_gamma   90.00
#
_symmetry.space_group_name_H-M   'P 1'
#
loop_
_entity.id
_entity.type
_entity.pdbx_description
1 polymer ?
#
loop_
_entity_poly.entity_id
_entity_poly.type
_entity_poly.pdbx_seq_one_letter_code
_entity_poly.pdbx_strand_id
1 'polypeptide(L)'
;MDPTTPTTAAERALFAAAHAGEECDLRTARERTDQGWAPTAADAADWGEDRVVRADFLRHLLVDQQLVVHLTGARIDGNLDLSGQHLALSLPGCVLTGAAGFDKVTFTGTAWFGGATFTGVAGFNEATFTGDAKFNEATFTGDAMFGGATFTGTAGFNEATFTGIAWFGEATFTGDAWFGEATFTGTAWFGEATFTGDAWFDEVTFTRRAKFGGATFTGIAWFGEATFTGKAEFDEATFTGKAEFDEATFEQLDWSGTWWSTSRVSTTGLAAKRFVLDRVVFESPVRLDVKADAVSARGLRAAQRLHLVVAAAAMDLTDADLAAGSLIEAAPVTASDPPSVRRASISSLRRAHVAGVTLSGLAVRECTFAAVDGLDGLVITGTDVLASNRDHTRRGSARGRRWWRADRRVIRDELDARTPAPTGQPEPAEPLSLRDVSATYRALRKALEDNKDEPGAADFYYGEMEMRRLAAPSWSVERWLLTAYWLVSGYGLRAWRALATLLVVIAVAGWCFTNSAWVRPSPAGTTPVLDPDSRVWPWAFAAQETVALFRPAGTIGVTLVGAGVAVDLAVRILGPALLALAVLAIRNRTKR
;
A
#
# COMPACT_ATOMS: atom_id res chain seq x y z
N MET A 1 -22.48 -0.88 -59.11
CA MET A 1 -23.94 -0.76 -59.30
C MET A 1 -24.33 0.67 -58.97
N ASP A 2 -25.41 1.18 -59.55
CA ASP A 2 -25.93 2.51 -59.21
C ASP A 2 -26.37 2.53 -57.73
N PRO A 3 -25.84 3.46 -56.90
CA PRO A 3 -26.20 3.56 -55.49
C PRO A 3 -27.58 4.20 -55.26
N THR A 4 -28.21 4.76 -56.30
CA THR A 4 -29.48 5.49 -56.18
C THR A 4 -30.71 4.61 -56.33
N THR A 5 -30.56 3.41 -56.92
CA THR A 5 -31.68 2.51 -57.21
C THR A 5 -31.75 1.36 -56.21
N PRO A 6 -32.91 1.11 -55.55
CA PRO A 6 -33.09 -0.01 -54.64
C PRO A 6 -33.15 -1.32 -55.43
N THR A 7 -32.20 -2.20 -55.17
CA THR A 7 -32.01 -3.49 -55.87
C THR A 7 -32.59 -4.66 -55.08
N THR A 8 -32.39 -4.69 -53.76
CA THR A 8 -32.87 -5.78 -52.90
C THR A 8 -34.29 -5.54 -52.39
N ALA A 9 -34.94 -6.58 -51.86
CA ALA A 9 -36.25 -6.43 -51.23
C ALA A 9 -36.17 -5.57 -49.96
N ALA A 10 -35.10 -5.72 -49.18
CA ALA A 10 -34.79 -4.87 -48.03
C ALA A 10 -34.62 -3.39 -48.43
N GLU A 11 -33.87 -3.09 -49.50
CA GLU A 11 -33.65 -1.71 -49.96
C GLU A 11 -34.96 -1.03 -50.39
N ARG A 12 -35.87 -1.77 -51.04
CA ARG A 12 -37.20 -1.25 -51.42
C ARG A 12 -38.06 -0.94 -50.20
N ALA A 13 -38.06 -1.83 -49.19
CA ALA A 13 -38.79 -1.63 -47.95
C ALA A 13 -38.24 -0.43 -47.16
N LEU A 14 -36.91 -0.35 -47.04
CA LEU A 14 -36.21 0.76 -46.40
C LEU A 14 -36.48 2.09 -47.09
N PHE A 15 -36.42 2.13 -48.43
CA PHE A 15 -36.70 3.34 -49.21
C PHE A 15 -38.12 3.87 -48.93
N ALA A 16 -39.13 2.99 -48.93
CA ALA A 16 -40.50 3.36 -48.65
C ALA A 16 -40.69 3.88 -47.21
N ALA A 17 -40.14 3.16 -46.23
CA ALA A 17 -40.23 3.53 -44.81
C ALA A 17 -39.53 4.88 -44.53
N ALA A 18 -38.33 5.10 -45.06
CA ALA A 18 -37.59 6.34 -44.88
C ALA A 18 -38.32 7.58 -45.45
N HIS A 19 -38.99 7.45 -46.60
CA HIS A 19 -39.81 8.53 -47.17
C HIS A 19 -41.11 8.76 -46.38
N ALA A 20 -41.64 7.74 -45.72
CA ALA A 20 -42.79 7.86 -44.83
C ALA A 20 -42.42 8.39 -43.44
N GLY A 21 -41.13 8.40 -43.08
CA GLY A 21 -40.66 8.71 -41.73
C GLY A 21 -41.00 7.60 -40.72
N GLU A 22 -41.14 6.36 -41.19
CA GLU A 22 -41.51 5.18 -40.39
C GLU A 22 -40.30 4.27 -40.13
N GLU A 23 -40.40 3.40 -39.12
CA GLU A 23 -39.40 2.38 -38.83
C GLU A 23 -39.45 1.22 -39.85
N CYS A 24 -38.29 0.82 -40.37
CA CYS A 24 -38.13 -0.35 -41.20
C CYS A 24 -37.66 -1.55 -40.35
N ASP A 25 -38.59 -2.37 -39.87
CA ASP A 25 -38.27 -3.58 -39.10
C ASP A 25 -38.27 -4.84 -39.98
N LEU A 26 -37.08 -5.37 -40.26
CA LEU A 26 -36.85 -6.55 -41.09
C LEU A 26 -36.77 -7.87 -40.29
N ARG A 27 -37.05 -7.83 -38.98
CA ARG A 27 -37.10 -9.04 -38.15
C ARG A 27 -38.32 -9.91 -38.46
N THR A 28 -38.11 -11.22 -38.38
CA THR A 28 -39.16 -12.24 -38.40
C THR A 28 -40.04 -12.16 -37.14
N ALA A 29 -41.24 -12.75 -37.20
CA ALA A 29 -42.16 -12.74 -36.06
C ALA A 29 -41.59 -13.38 -34.78
N ARG A 30 -40.69 -14.37 -34.93
CA ARG A 30 -40.02 -15.03 -33.80
C ARG A 30 -38.99 -14.11 -33.14
N GLU A 31 -38.16 -13.45 -33.96
CA GLU A 31 -37.10 -12.54 -33.48
C GLU A 31 -37.71 -11.31 -32.77
N ARG A 32 -38.88 -10.82 -33.19
CA ARG A 32 -39.58 -9.71 -32.53
C ARG A 32 -40.03 -10.03 -31.10
N THR A 33 -40.20 -11.30 -30.77
CA THR A 33 -40.64 -11.75 -29.44
C THR A 33 -39.48 -12.15 -28.51
N ASP A 34 -38.27 -12.21 -29.05
CA ASP A 34 -37.06 -12.59 -28.31
C ASP A 34 -36.41 -11.33 -27.71
N GLN A 35 -36.37 -11.26 -26.38
CA GLN A 35 -35.91 -10.07 -25.65
C GLN A 35 -34.38 -9.89 -25.68
N GLY A 36 -33.62 -10.96 -25.91
CA GLY A 36 -32.15 -10.91 -26.00
C GLY A 36 -31.64 -11.13 -27.43
N TRP A 37 -32.44 -10.74 -28.42
CA TRP A 37 -32.09 -10.97 -29.83
C TRP A 37 -30.97 -10.02 -30.28
N ALA A 38 -29.74 -10.54 -30.27
CA ALA A 38 -28.54 -9.87 -30.78
C ALA A 38 -27.88 -10.73 -31.88
N PRO A 39 -28.09 -10.41 -33.17
CA PRO A 39 -27.62 -11.25 -34.27
C PRO A 39 -26.10 -11.14 -34.46
N THR A 40 -25.45 -12.28 -34.62
CA THR A 40 -24.01 -12.35 -34.92
C THR A 40 -23.74 -12.24 -36.43
N ALA A 41 -22.46 -12.04 -36.78
CA ALA A 41 -22.01 -12.11 -38.17
C ALA A 41 -22.32 -13.46 -38.84
N ALA A 42 -22.30 -14.55 -38.08
CA ALA A 42 -22.63 -15.88 -38.57
C ALA A 42 -24.12 -16.02 -38.88
N ASP A 43 -25.00 -15.51 -38.00
CA ASP A 43 -26.44 -15.52 -38.23
C ASP A 43 -26.82 -14.71 -39.47
N ALA A 44 -26.18 -13.55 -39.65
CA ALA A 44 -26.42 -12.68 -40.80
C ALA A 44 -25.83 -13.21 -42.11
N ALA A 45 -24.88 -14.15 -42.08
CA ALA A 45 -24.29 -14.71 -43.31
C ALA A 45 -25.36 -15.39 -44.18
N ASP A 46 -26.34 -16.04 -43.54
CA ASP A 46 -27.43 -16.78 -44.20
C ASP A 46 -28.63 -15.89 -44.57
N TRP A 47 -28.60 -14.60 -44.25
CA TRP A 47 -29.69 -13.68 -44.57
C TRP A 47 -29.77 -13.40 -46.08
N GLY A 48 -31.00 -13.47 -46.62
CA GLY A 48 -31.29 -13.27 -48.03
C GLY A 48 -31.50 -11.80 -48.42
N GLU A 49 -31.89 -11.56 -49.67
CA GLU A 49 -32.15 -10.22 -50.22
C GLU A 49 -33.27 -9.44 -49.48
N ASP A 50 -34.05 -10.11 -48.64
CA ASP A 50 -35.06 -9.55 -47.76
C ASP A 50 -34.48 -8.82 -46.54
N ARG A 51 -33.19 -9.02 -46.23
CA ARG A 51 -32.50 -8.35 -45.11
C ARG A 51 -31.17 -7.68 -45.49
N VAL A 52 -30.73 -7.79 -46.74
CA VAL A 52 -29.43 -7.23 -47.19
C VAL A 52 -29.61 -5.83 -47.78
N VAL A 53 -28.88 -4.86 -47.22
CA VAL A 53 -28.84 -3.46 -47.66
C VAL A 53 -27.40 -3.09 -48.02
N ARG A 54 -27.16 -2.48 -49.18
CA ARG A 54 -25.81 -2.00 -49.54
C ARG A 54 -25.46 -0.74 -48.76
N ALA A 55 -24.23 -0.66 -48.26
CA ALA A 55 -23.71 0.51 -47.55
C ALA A 55 -23.81 1.81 -48.39
N ASP A 56 -23.49 1.73 -49.69
CA ASP A 56 -23.59 2.89 -50.61
C ASP A 56 -25.04 3.39 -50.76
N PHE A 57 -26.02 2.48 -50.74
CA PHE A 57 -27.44 2.84 -50.82
C PHE A 57 -27.91 3.49 -49.52
N LEU A 58 -27.52 2.94 -48.36
CA LEU A 58 -27.82 3.54 -47.06
C LEU A 58 -27.19 4.94 -46.94
N ARG A 59 -25.95 5.11 -47.40
CA ARG A 59 -25.27 6.41 -47.49
C ARG A 59 -26.06 7.39 -48.37
N HIS A 60 -26.54 6.96 -49.53
CA HIS A 60 -27.34 7.81 -50.43
C HIS A 60 -28.59 8.37 -49.71
N LEU A 61 -29.32 7.53 -48.96
CA LEU A 61 -30.50 7.98 -48.21
C LEU A 61 -30.15 9.00 -47.12
N LEU A 62 -29.07 8.77 -46.39
CA LEU A 62 -28.67 9.62 -45.26
C LEU A 62 -28.01 10.92 -45.69
N VAL A 63 -27.14 10.89 -46.71
CA VAL A 63 -26.29 12.02 -47.09
C VAL A 63 -26.88 12.81 -48.24
N ASP A 64 -27.28 12.14 -49.32
CA ASP A 64 -27.74 12.82 -50.53
C ASP A 64 -29.21 13.23 -50.43
N GLN A 65 -30.05 12.40 -49.81
CA GLN A 65 -31.48 12.66 -49.61
C GLN A 65 -31.80 13.29 -48.23
N GLN A 66 -30.85 13.28 -47.29
CA GLN A 66 -31.02 13.78 -45.92
C GLN A 66 -32.24 13.19 -45.19
N LEU A 67 -32.53 11.91 -45.42
CA LEU A 67 -33.64 11.22 -44.78
C LEU A 67 -33.23 10.71 -43.39
N VAL A 68 -34.21 10.66 -42.48
CA VAL A 68 -34.06 9.99 -41.20
C VAL A 68 -34.23 8.49 -41.42
N VAL A 69 -33.31 7.68 -40.90
CA VAL A 69 -33.33 6.23 -41.10
C VAL A 69 -33.41 5.51 -39.76
N HIS A 70 -34.48 4.72 -39.58
CA HIS A 70 -34.62 3.76 -38.51
C HIS A 70 -34.77 2.36 -39.12
N LEU A 71 -33.70 1.56 -39.05
CA LEU A 71 -33.62 0.25 -39.67
C LEU A 71 -33.27 -0.81 -38.63
N THR A 72 -34.11 -1.83 -38.51
CA THR A 72 -33.95 -2.88 -37.50
C THR A 72 -33.70 -4.22 -38.18
N GLY A 73 -32.66 -4.93 -37.75
CA GLY A 73 -32.41 -6.31 -38.17
C GLY A 73 -31.95 -6.50 -39.62
N ALA A 74 -31.12 -5.61 -40.16
CA ALA A 74 -30.59 -5.73 -41.52
C ALA A 74 -29.10 -6.09 -41.53
N ARG A 75 -28.63 -6.77 -42.59
CA ARG A 75 -27.20 -6.91 -42.89
C ARG A 75 -26.79 -5.78 -43.84
N ILE A 76 -25.85 -4.95 -43.42
CA ILE A 76 -25.32 -3.85 -44.21
C ILE A 76 -24.01 -4.31 -44.86
N ASP A 77 -24.03 -4.45 -46.19
CA ASP A 77 -22.90 -4.95 -46.97
C ASP A 77 -22.07 -3.81 -47.57
N GLY A 78 -20.78 -3.78 -47.24
CA GLY A 78 -19.82 -2.78 -47.70
C GLY A 78 -19.37 -1.81 -46.60
N ASN A 79 -18.42 -0.93 -46.93
CA ASN A 79 -17.95 0.10 -46.01
C ASN A 79 -18.93 1.27 -45.99
N LEU A 80 -19.50 1.55 -44.83
CA LEU A 80 -20.40 2.68 -44.61
C LEU A 80 -19.59 3.84 -44.03
N ASP A 81 -19.27 4.83 -44.85
CA ASP A 81 -18.66 6.08 -44.37
C ASP A 81 -19.72 7.18 -44.34
N LEU A 82 -19.93 7.75 -43.16
CA LEU A 82 -20.80 8.88 -42.88
C LEU A 82 -20.04 9.99 -42.16
N SER A 83 -18.71 10.01 -42.25
CA SER A 83 -17.88 10.93 -41.48
C SER A 83 -18.23 12.41 -41.73
N GLY A 84 -18.21 13.20 -40.65
CA GLY A 84 -18.48 14.64 -40.68
C GLY A 84 -19.92 15.06 -40.98
N GLN A 85 -20.88 14.12 -40.97
CA GLN A 85 -22.28 14.41 -41.28
C GLN A 85 -23.10 14.80 -40.04
N HIS A 86 -24.26 15.41 -40.27
CA HIS A 86 -25.26 15.71 -39.24
C HIS A 86 -26.54 14.95 -39.59
N LEU A 87 -26.89 13.92 -38.81
CA LEU A 87 -27.97 13.00 -39.19
C LEU A 87 -28.66 12.36 -37.98
N ALA A 88 -29.84 11.79 -38.22
CA ALA A 88 -30.55 10.93 -37.30
C ALA A 88 -30.59 9.51 -37.87
N LEU A 89 -29.94 8.57 -37.17
CA LEU A 89 -29.77 7.18 -37.60
C LEU A 89 -30.00 6.23 -36.43
N SER A 90 -30.76 5.16 -36.68
CA SER A 90 -30.92 4.02 -35.77
C SER A 90 -30.75 2.73 -36.56
N LEU A 91 -29.85 1.86 -36.10
CA LEU A 91 -29.52 0.56 -36.66
C LEU A 91 -29.60 -0.58 -35.61
N PRO A 92 -30.64 -0.69 -34.78
CA PRO A 92 -30.71 -1.75 -33.77
C PRO A 92 -30.74 -3.14 -34.41
N GLY A 93 -30.00 -4.08 -33.81
CA GLY A 93 -29.90 -5.46 -34.30
C GLY A 93 -29.39 -5.59 -35.74
N CYS A 94 -28.74 -4.57 -36.30
CA CYS A 94 -28.15 -4.66 -37.64
C CYS A 94 -26.74 -5.23 -37.58
N VAL A 95 -26.33 -5.92 -38.64
CA VAL A 95 -24.97 -6.46 -38.79
C VAL A 95 -24.24 -5.70 -39.89
N LEU A 96 -23.23 -4.93 -39.52
CA LEU A 96 -22.39 -4.16 -40.43
C LEU A 96 -21.16 -4.99 -40.80
N THR A 97 -21.09 -5.46 -42.05
CA THR A 97 -20.05 -6.42 -42.48
C THR A 97 -18.73 -5.75 -42.88
N GLY A 98 -18.78 -4.47 -43.26
CA GLY A 98 -17.61 -3.64 -43.58
C GLY A 98 -17.20 -2.72 -42.44
N ALA A 99 -16.29 -1.78 -42.75
CA ALA A 99 -15.96 -0.69 -41.83
C ALA A 99 -17.14 0.28 -41.73
N ALA A 100 -17.44 0.76 -40.52
CA ALA A 100 -18.50 1.70 -40.23
C ALA A 100 -17.87 3.00 -39.71
N GLY A 101 -17.74 4.00 -40.57
CA GLY A 101 -17.15 5.30 -40.28
C GLY A 101 -18.22 6.33 -39.89
N PHE A 102 -18.22 6.74 -38.64
CA PHE A 102 -19.02 7.82 -38.06
C PHE A 102 -18.13 8.86 -37.38
N ASP A 103 -16.87 8.97 -37.79
CA ASP A 103 -15.94 9.95 -37.24
C ASP A 103 -16.45 11.37 -37.49
N LYS A 104 -16.44 12.22 -36.46
CA LYS A 104 -16.91 13.61 -36.48
C LYS A 104 -18.39 13.75 -36.88
N VAL A 105 -19.19 12.68 -36.78
CA VAL A 105 -20.64 12.74 -37.00
C VAL A 105 -21.32 13.43 -35.84
N THR A 106 -22.29 14.29 -36.12
CA THR A 106 -23.27 14.75 -35.13
C THR A 106 -24.56 13.97 -35.27
N PHE A 107 -24.86 13.10 -34.31
CA PHE A 107 -26.14 12.44 -34.22
C PHE A 107 -27.17 13.38 -33.58
N THR A 108 -28.16 13.78 -34.37
CA THR A 108 -29.27 14.62 -33.92
C THR A 108 -30.37 13.74 -33.32
N GLY A 109 -30.64 13.88 -32.02
CA GLY A 109 -31.57 13.01 -31.29
C GLY A 109 -30.93 11.70 -30.81
N THR A 110 -31.76 10.70 -30.54
CA THR A 110 -31.30 9.39 -30.05
C THR A 110 -30.64 8.60 -31.18
N ALA A 111 -29.40 8.17 -30.97
CA ALA A 111 -28.69 7.24 -31.86
C ALA A 111 -28.77 5.84 -31.27
N TRP A 112 -29.43 4.90 -31.95
CA TRP A 112 -29.68 3.56 -31.42
C TRP A 112 -29.00 2.48 -32.27
N PHE A 113 -28.03 1.80 -31.68
CA PHE A 113 -27.25 0.69 -32.21
C PHE A 113 -27.30 -0.54 -31.28
N GLY A 114 -28.38 -0.69 -30.50
CA GLY A 114 -28.48 -1.75 -29.50
C GLY A 114 -28.62 -3.11 -30.17
N GLY A 115 -27.90 -4.11 -29.68
CA GLY A 115 -27.79 -5.43 -30.31
C GLY A 115 -27.14 -5.43 -31.70
N ALA A 116 -26.58 -4.31 -32.17
CA ALA A 116 -25.93 -4.26 -33.48
C ALA A 116 -24.55 -4.96 -33.43
N THR A 117 -24.17 -5.60 -34.53
CA THR A 117 -22.86 -6.25 -34.67
C THR A 117 -22.01 -5.51 -35.69
N PHE A 118 -20.85 -4.99 -35.26
CA PHE A 118 -19.85 -4.35 -36.10
C PHE A 118 -18.71 -5.33 -36.36
N THR A 119 -18.60 -5.85 -37.58
CA THR A 119 -17.56 -6.83 -37.88
C THR A 119 -16.23 -6.20 -38.26
N GLY A 120 -16.29 -5.05 -38.94
CA GLY A 120 -15.14 -4.19 -39.23
C GLY A 120 -14.86 -3.17 -38.13
N VAL A 121 -13.96 -2.24 -38.42
CA VAL A 121 -13.69 -1.09 -37.53
C VAL A 121 -14.93 -0.21 -37.47
N ALA A 122 -15.36 0.15 -36.26
CA ALA A 122 -16.43 1.10 -35.99
C ALA A 122 -15.84 2.42 -35.47
N GLY A 123 -15.72 3.41 -36.36
CA GLY A 123 -15.17 4.73 -36.07
C GLY A 123 -16.25 5.69 -35.59
N PHE A 124 -16.06 6.29 -34.42
CA PHE A 124 -16.90 7.33 -33.80
C PHE A 124 -16.01 8.43 -33.20
N ASN A 125 -14.77 8.59 -33.68
CA ASN A 125 -13.85 9.56 -33.09
C ASN A 125 -14.38 10.97 -33.30
N GLU A 126 -14.32 11.79 -32.27
CA GLU A 126 -14.85 13.16 -32.26
C GLU A 126 -16.34 13.25 -32.67
N ALA A 127 -17.09 12.13 -32.61
CA ALA A 127 -18.53 12.14 -32.86
C ALA A 127 -19.27 12.84 -31.70
N THR A 128 -20.37 13.52 -32.01
CA THR A 128 -21.22 14.20 -31.02
C THR A 128 -22.60 13.56 -30.99
N PHE A 129 -23.00 13.04 -29.84
CA PHE A 129 -24.33 12.49 -29.60
C PHE A 129 -25.14 13.50 -28.80
N THR A 130 -26.09 14.17 -29.47
CA THR A 130 -26.90 15.24 -28.84
C THR A 130 -28.03 14.71 -27.96
N GLY A 131 -28.56 13.53 -28.29
CA GLY A 131 -29.47 12.75 -27.45
C GLY A 131 -28.77 11.50 -26.90
N ASP A 132 -29.56 10.53 -26.44
CA ASP A 132 -29.04 9.26 -25.93
C ASP A 132 -28.31 8.47 -27.03
N ALA A 133 -27.17 7.89 -26.69
CA ALA A 133 -26.43 6.97 -27.53
C ALA A 133 -26.57 5.56 -26.97
N LYS A 134 -27.34 4.70 -27.66
CA LYS A 134 -27.71 3.36 -27.16
C LYS A 134 -26.96 2.27 -27.93
N PHE A 135 -25.93 1.72 -27.31
CA PHE A 135 -25.11 0.59 -27.76
C PHE A 135 -25.26 -0.64 -26.84
N ASN A 136 -26.32 -0.71 -26.03
CA ASN A 136 -26.57 -1.86 -25.16
C ASN A 136 -26.61 -3.15 -25.99
N GLU A 137 -25.98 -4.22 -25.48
CA GLU A 137 -25.86 -5.53 -26.16
C GLU A 137 -25.17 -5.49 -27.54
N ALA A 138 -24.56 -4.35 -27.93
CA ALA A 138 -23.85 -4.26 -29.19
C ALA A 138 -22.56 -5.10 -29.15
N THR A 139 -22.22 -5.72 -30.28
CA THR A 139 -21.01 -6.52 -30.43
C THR A 139 -20.04 -5.85 -31.40
N PHE A 140 -18.86 -5.48 -30.92
CA PHE A 140 -17.77 -4.93 -31.72
C PHE A 140 -16.70 -5.99 -31.90
N THR A 141 -16.70 -6.68 -33.06
CA THR A 141 -15.66 -7.67 -33.32
C THR A 141 -14.36 -7.03 -33.82
N GLY A 142 -14.49 -5.97 -34.61
CA GLY A 142 -13.40 -5.06 -34.95
C GLY A 142 -13.14 -4.02 -33.87
N ASP A 143 -12.20 -3.11 -34.13
CA ASP A 143 -11.88 -2.03 -33.20
C ASP A 143 -13.02 -1.00 -33.14
N ALA A 144 -13.40 -0.58 -31.93
CA ALA A 144 -14.42 0.42 -31.67
C ALA A 144 -13.74 1.72 -31.19
N MET A 145 -13.86 2.79 -31.96
CA MET A 145 -13.06 4.01 -31.78
C MET A 145 -13.94 5.21 -31.46
N PHE A 146 -14.15 5.50 -30.17
CA PHE A 146 -14.89 6.63 -29.62
C PHE A 146 -13.97 7.76 -29.10
N GLY A 147 -12.76 7.89 -29.64
CA GLY A 147 -11.77 8.84 -29.14
C GLY A 147 -12.23 10.28 -29.29
N GLY A 148 -12.22 11.08 -28.22
CA GLY A 148 -12.71 12.45 -28.24
C GLY A 148 -14.21 12.59 -28.51
N ALA A 149 -14.99 11.50 -28.50
CA ALA A 149 -16.43 11.56 -28.70
C ALA A 149 -17.12 12.30 -27.54
N THR A 150 -18.18 13.04 -27.83
CA THR A 150 -18.97 13.77 -26.83
C THR A 150 -20.37 13.19 -26.75
N PHE A 151 -20.75 12.72 -25.55
CA PHE A 151 -22.08 12.19 -25.25
C PHE A 151 -22.82 13.18 -24.36
N THR A 152 -23.76 13.93 -24.93
CA THR A 152 -24.52 14.91 -24.14
C THR A 152 -25.70 14.30 -23.39
N GLY A 153 -26.38 13.34 -24.04
CA GLY A 153 -27.36 12.46 -23.39
C GLY A 153 -26.72 11.24 -22.73
N THR A 154 -27.54 10.28 -22.31
CA THR A 154 -27.04 9.04 -21.70
C THR A 154 -26.34 8.18 -22.75
N ALA A 155 -25.14 7.69 -22.43
CA ALA A 155 -24.39 6.75 -23.25
C ALA A 155 -24.52 5.33 -22.66
N GLY A 156 -25.30 4.47 -23.31
CA GLY A 156 -25.55 3.10 -22.87
C GLY A 156 -24.72 2.09 -23.65
N PHE A 157 -23.90 1.32 -22.96
CA PHE A 157 -23.07 0.20 -23.42
C PHE A 157 -23.24 -1.03 -22.52
N ASN A 158 -24.37 -1.13 -21.81
CA ASN A 158 -24.62 -2.27 -20.92
C ASN A 158 -24.61 -3.57 -21.73
N GLU A 159 -24.00 -4.62 -21.19
CA GLU A 159 -23.88 -5.94 -21.83
C GLU A 159 -23.21 -5.90 -23.23
N ALA A 160 -22.57 -4.78 -23.60
CA ALA A 160 -21.87 -4.68 -24.87
C ALA A 160 -20.59 -5.53 -24.84
N THR A 161 -20.27 -6.16 -25.98
CA THR A 161 -19.07 -7.00 -26.12
C THR A 161 -18.07 -6.35 -27.07
N PHE A 162 -16.87 -6.07 -26.57
CA PHE A 162 -15.76 -5.51 -27.34
C PHE A 162 -14.65 -6.54 -27.48
N THR A 163 -14.58 -7.20 -28.66
CA THR A 163 -13.50 -8.15 -28.90
C THR A 163 -12.23 -7.52 -29.47
N GLY A 164 -12.40 -6.50 -30.30
CA GLY A 164 -11.32 -5.61 -30.75
C GLY A 164 -10.91 -4.60 -29.68
N ILE A 165 -10.03 -3.67 -30.03
CA ILE A 165 -9.66 -2.54 -29.15
C ILE A 165 -10.90 -1.66 -28.95
N ALA A 166 -11.18 -1.29 -27.71
CA ALA A 166 -12.20 -0.30 -27.39
C ALA A 166 -11.52 1.00 -26.94
N TRP A 167 -11.55 2.02 -27.79
CA TRP A 167 -10.92 3.31 -27.53
C TRP A 167 -11.98 4.35 -27.17
N PHE A 168 -11.96 4.83 -25.94
CA PHE A 168 -12.73 5.93 -25.38
C PHE A 168 -11.82 7.05 -24.84
N GLY A 169 -10.56 7.10 -25.28
CA GLY A 169 -9.60 8.10 -24.82
C GLY A 169 -10.07 9.51 -25.17
N GLU A 170 -9.94 10.46 -24.24
CA GLU A 170 -10.40 11.85 -24.38
C GLU A 170 -11.92 12.00 -24.59
N ALA A 171 -12.72 10.92 -24.48
CA ALA A 171 -14.17 11.01 -24.60
C ALA A 171 -14.78 11.78 -23.43
N THR A 172 -15.84 12.55 -23.72
CA THR A 172 -16.57 13.34 -22.72
C THR A 172 -17.99 12.81 -22.59
N PHE A 173 -18.33 12.33 -21.39
CA PHE A 173 -19.66 11.86 -21.01
C PHE A 173 -20.31 12.90 -20.11
N THR A 174 -21.17 13.76 -20.69
CA THR A 174 -21.87 14.74 -19.86
C THR A 174 -23.13 14.19 -19.22
N GLY A 175 -23.84 13.33 -19.93
CA GLY A 175 -24.85 12.43 -19.36
C GLY A 175 -24.21 11.20 -18.73
N ASP A 176 -25.04 10.33 -18.17
CA ASP A 176 -24.57 9.11 -17.53
C ASP A 176 -23.98 8.13 -18.56
N ALA A 177 -22.89 7.46 -18.20
CA ALA A 177 -22.21 6.47 -19.00
C ALA A 177 -22.39 5.08 -18.37
N TRP A 178 -23.08 4.19 -19.08
CA TRP A 178 -23.46 2.88 -18.57
C TRP A 178 -22.67 1.79 -19.30
N PHE A 179 -21.77 1.12 -18.62
CA PHE A 179 -20.95 -0.01 -19.09
C PHE A 179 -21.17 -1.26 -18.23
N GLY A 180 -22.30 -1.34 -17.53
CA GLY A 180 -22.62 -2.45 -16.63
C GLY A 180 -22.68 -3.77 -17.39
N GLU A 181 -22.09 -4.82 -16.81
CA GLU A 181 -22.01 -6.17 -17.41
C GLU A 181 -21.32 -6.21 -18.80
N ALA A 182 -20.69 -5.13 -19.24
CA ALA A 182 -19.97 -5.10 -20.51
C ALA A 182 -18.73 -5.98 -20.45
N THR A 183 -18.38 -6.61 -21.58
CA THR A 183 -17.21 -7.48 -21.69
C THR A 183 -16.19 -6.94 -22.69
N PHE A 184 -15.00 -6.63 -22.21
CA PHE A 184 -13.86 -6.18 -23.01
C PHE A 184 -12.82 -7.30 -23.09
N THR A 185 -12.80 -8.03 -24.21
CA THR A 185 -11.75 -9.03 -24.45
C THR A 185 -10.51 -8.44 -25.13
N GLY A 186 -10.69 -7.32 -25.83
CA GLY A 186 -9.59 -6.48 -26.30
C GLY A 186 -9.05 -5.55 -25.23
N THR A 187 -8.11 -4.67 -25.60
CA THR A 187 -7.64 -3.61 -24.69
C THR A 187 -8.68 -2.50 -24.66
N ALA A 188 -9.05 -2.03 -23.47
CA ALA A 188 -9.96 -0.92 -23.30
C ALA A 188 -9.19 0.33 -22.83
N TRP A 189 -9.42 1.46 -23.47
CA TRP A 189 -8.69 2.70 -23.20
C TRP A 189 -9.66 3.86 -22.99
N PHE A 190 -9.79 4.32 -21.75
CA PHE A 190 -10.56 5.46 -21.26
C PHE A 190 -9.64 6.59 -20.73
N GLY A 191 -8.43 6.70 -21.27
CA GLY A 191 -7.41 7.62 -20.75
C GLY A 191 -7.79 9.05 -21.09
N GLU A 192 -7.62 9.96 -20.14
CA GLU A 192 -8.05 11.37 -20.26
C GLU A 192 -9.56 11.54 -20.56
N ALA A 193 -10.37 10.47 -20.41
CA ALA A 193 -11.82 10.57 -20.54
C ALA A 193 -12.41 11.35 -19.36
N THR A 194 -13.46 12.13 -19.63
CA THR A 194 -14.14 12.95 -18.63
C THR A 194 -15.57 12.47 -18.43
N PHE A 195 -15.88 12.02 -17.23
CA PHE A 195 -17.22 11.59 -16.81
C PHE A 195 -17.82 12.64 -15.88
N THR A 196 -18.66 13.52 -16.45
CA THR A 196 -19.37 14.50 -15.61
C THR A 196 -20.69 13.98 -15.08
N GLY A 197 -21.40 13.19 -15.88
CA GLY A 197 -22.48 12.33 -15.40
C GLY A 197 -21.92 11.11 -14.65
N ASP A 198 -22.81 10.27 -14.15
CA ASP A 198 -22.38 9.08 -13.43
C ASP A 198 -21.82 8.02 -14.38
N ALA A 199 -20.77 7.31 -13.95
CA ALA A 199 -20.09 6.27 -14.72
C ALA A 199 -20.31 4.91 -14.05
N TRP A 200 -21.09 4.04 -14.69
CA TRP A 200 -21.42 2.70 -14.21
C TRP A 200 -20.57 1.67 -14.93
N PHE A 201 -19.69 1.01 -14.19
CA PHE A 201 -18.86 -0.12 -14.62
C PHE A 201 -19.10 -1.34 -13.72
N ASP A 202 -20.29 -1.45 -13.12
CA ASP A 202 -20.63 -2.59 -12.27
C ASP A 202 -20.64 -3.90 -13.08
N GLU A 203 -20.10 -4.98 -12.50
CA GLU A 203 -20.02 -6.31 -13.10
C GLU A 203 -19.29 -6.35 -14.47
N VAL A 204 -18.56 -5.28 -14.83
CA VAL A 204 -17.79 -5.23 -16.07
C VAL A 204 -16.65 -6.24 -16.03
N THR A 205 -16.35 -6.86 -17.17
CA THR A 205 -15.22 -7.78 -17.31
C THR A 205 -14.18 -7.24 -18.29
N PHE A 206 -12.97 -6.95 -17.81
CA PHE A 206 -11.80 -6.62 -18.62
C PHE A 206 -10.81 -7.79 -18.62
N THR A 207 -10.67 -8.47 -19.76
CA THR A 207 -9.76 -9.63 -19.82
C THR A 207 -8.31 -9.26 -20.14
N ARG A 208 -8.10 -8.08 -20.72
CA ARG A 208 -6.78 -7.46 -20.99
C ARG A 208 -6.59 -6.17 -20.17
N ARG A 209 -5.70 -5.29 -20.62
CA ARG A 209 -5.43 -4.02 -19.93
C ARG A 209 -6.64 -3.10 -20.06
N ALA A 210 -7.01 -2.48 -18.97
CA ALA A 210 -7.99 -1.40 -18.91
C ALA A 210 -7.26 -0.12 -18.46
N LYS A 211 -7.27 0.90 -19.31
CA LYS A 211 -6.51 2.14 -19.08
C LYS A 211 -7.45 3.31 -18.84
N PHE A 212 -7.47 3.82 -17.62
CA PHE A 212 -8.17 5.02 -17.15
C PHE A 212 -7.19 6.13 -16.75
N GLY A 213 -5.93 6.06 -17.21
CA GLY A 213 -4.90 7.03 -16.84
C GLY A 213 -5.31 8.46 -17.20
N GLY A 214 -5.20 9.39 -16.26
CA GLY A 214 -5.62 10.79 -16.42
C GLY A 214 -7.14 11.00 -16.53
N ALA A 215 -7.97 9.96 -16.40
CA ALA A 215 -9.42 10.10 -16.47
C ALA A 215 -9.96 10.93 -15.30
N THR A 216 -11.03 11.70 -15.55
CA THR A 216 -11.66 12.55 -14.54
C THR A 216 -13.10 12.09 -14.28
N PHE A 217 -13.39 11.75 -13.03
CA PHE A 217 -14.72 11.34 -12.57
C PHE A 217 -15.28 12.41 -11.63
N THR A 218 -16.18 13.25 -12.15
CA THR A 218 -16.91 14.22 -11.31
C THR A 218 -18.24 13.70 -10.82
N GLY A 219 -18.93 12.88 -11.63
CA GLY A 219 -20.07 12.07 -11.21
C GLY A 219 -19.64 10.90 -10.32
N ILE A 220 -20.58 10.04 -9.96
CA ILE A 220 -20.31 8.82 -9.21
C ILE A 220 -19.66 7.79 -10.15
N ALA A 221 -18.58 7.17 -9.72
CA ALA A 221 -17.91 6.09 -10.44
C ALA A 221 -18.15 4.75 -9.73
N TRP A 222 -18.92 3.88 -10.36
CA TRP A 222 -19.28 2.55 -9.84
C TRP A 222 -18.46 1.48 -10.56
N PHE A 223 -17.71 0.69 -9.81
CA PHE A 223 -16.92 -0.47 -10.27
C PHE A 223 -17.22 -1.69 -9.38
N GLY A 224 -18.42 -1.78 -8.82
CA GLY A 224 -18.84 -2.89 -7.97
C GLY A 224 -18.81 -4.22 -8.73
N GLU A 225 -18.29 -5.27 -8.12
CA GLU A 225 -18.20 -6.62 -8.71
C GLU A 225 -17.44 -6.68 -10.06
N ALA A 226 -16.72 -5.61 -10.42
CA ALA A 226 -15.94 -5.53 -11.64
C ALA A 226 -14.75 -6.51 -11.59
N THR A 227 -14.46 -7.16 -12.73
CA THR A 227 -13.40 -8.16 -12.85
C THR A 227 -12.33 -7.73 -13.85
N PHE A 228 -11.10 -7.56 -13.37
CA PHE A 228 -9.93 -7.19 -14.16
C PHE A 228 -8.89 -8.30 -14.12
N THR A 229 -8.85 -9.16 -15.14
CA THR A 229 -7.83 -10.23 -15.24
C THR A 229 -6.51 -9.72 -15.81
N GLY A 230 -6.51 -8.53 -16.43
CA GLY A 230 -5.32 -7.77 -16.81
C GLY A 230 -4.98 -6.66 -15.81
N LYS A 231 -4.05 -5.78 -16.20
CA LYS A 231 -3.70 -4.60 -15.40
C LYS A 231 -4.77 -3.51 -15.57
N ALA A 232 -5.29 -3.00 -14.46
CA ALA A 232 -6.15 -1.82 -14.39
C ALA A 232 -5.29 -0.59 -14.04
N GLU A 233 -5.20 0.36 -14.96
CA GLU A 233 -4.33 1.54 -14.87
C GLU A 233 -5.20 2.78 -14.67
N PHE A 234 -5.30 3.31 -13.44
CA PHE A 234 -5.95 4.58 -13.10
C PHE A 234 -4.91 5.65 -12.78
N ASP A 235 -3.70 5.54 -13.31
CA ASP A 235 -2.62 6.46 -12.97
C ASP A 235 -2.99 7.91 -13.31
N GLU A 236 -2.73 8.83 -12.39
CA GLU A 236 -3.06 10.27 -12.54
C GLU A 236 -4.56 10.57 -12.72
N ALA A 237 -5.45 9.60 -12.48
CA ALA A 237 -6.89 9.84 -12.52
C ALA A 237 -7.37 10.71 -11.35
N THR A 238 -8.44 11.47 -11.59
CA THR A 238 -9.04 12.40 -10.64
C THR A 238 -10.45 11.95 -10.25
N PHE A 239 -10.70 11.83 -8.95
CA PHE A 239 -12.02 11.52 -8.39
C PHE A 239 -12.50 12.65 -7.49
N THR A 240 -13.51 13.39 -7.97
CA THR A 240 -14.20 14.41 -7.15
C THR A 240 -15.58 13.94 -6.69
N GLY A 241 -16.21 13.01 -7.42
CA GLY A 241 -17.47 12.35 -7.04
C GLY A 241 -17.29 11.19 -6.07
N LYS A 242 -18.35 10.42 -5.79
CA LYS A 242 -18.24 9.15 -5.03
C LYS A 242 -17.57 8.11 -5.93
N ALA A 243 -16.76 7.22 -5.37
CA ALA A 243 -16.26 6.04 -6.06
C ALA A 243 -16.54 4.76 -5.27
N GLU A 244 -16.91 3.70 -5.96
CA GLU A 244 -17.26 2.40 -5.38
C GLU A 244 -16.54 1.29 -6.12
N PHE A 245 -15.80 0.46 -5.38
CA PHE A 245 -15.06 -0.69 -5.89
C PHE A 245 -15.37 -1.94 -5.05
N ASP A 246 -16.60 -2.03 -4.56
CA ASP A 246 -17.01 -3.11 -3.66
C ASP A 246 -17.01 -4.45 -4.40
N GLU A 247 -16.44 -5.50 -3.79
CA GLU A 247 -16.28 -6.85 -4.37
C GLU A 247 -15.51 -6.89 -5.71
N ALA A 248 -14.85 -5.80 -6.12
CA ALA A 248 -14.08 -5.73 -7.34
C ALA A 248 -12.77 -6.54 -7.25
N THR A 249 -12.41 -7.24 -8.32
CA THR A 249 -11.25 -8.13 -8.38
C THR A 249 -10.22 -7.69 -9.43
N PHE A 250 -8.95 -7.66 -9.04
CA PHE A 250 -7.85 -7.16 -9.88
C PHE A 250 -6.63 -8.10 -9.87
N GLU A 251 -6.07 -8.38 -11.04
CA GLU A 251 -4.72 -8.94 -11.12
C GLU A 251 -3.69 -7.89 -10.64
N GLN A 252 -3.81 -6.66 -11.15
CA GLN A 252 -3.03 -5.51 -10.71
C GLN A 252 -3.87 -4.24 -10.81
N LEU A 253 -3.95 -3.51 -9.69
CA LEU A 253 -4.60 -2.21 -9.60
C LEU A 253 -3.53 -1.12 -9.42
N ASP A 254 -3.52 -0.15 -10.32
CA ASP A 254 -2.57 0.97 -10.31
C ASP A 254 -3.32 2.28 -10.17
N TRP A 255 -3.23 2.88 -8.98
CA TRP A 255 -3.78 4.20 -8.64
C TRP A 255 -2.67 5.24 -8.57
N SER A 256 -1.50 5.01 -9.18
CA SER A 256 -0.37 5.89 -8.96
C SER A 256 -0.63 7.33 -9.42
N GLY A 257 -0.35 8.32 -8.57
CA GLY A 257 -0.62 9.72 -8.88
C GLY A 257 -2.10 10.12 -8.87
N THR A 258 -3.03 9.24 -8.47
CA THR A 258 -4.45 9.62 -8.39
C THR A 258 -4.69 10.71 -7.35
N TRP A 259 -5.66 11.57 -7.66
CA TRP A 259 -6.08 12.66 -6.77
C TRP A 259 -7.54 12.49 -6.36
N TRP A 260 -7.77 12.51 -5.04
CA TRP A 260 -9.07 12.26 -4.41
C TRP A 260 -9.46 13.45 -3.54
N SER A 261 -10.46 14.21 -3.97
CA SER A 261 -11.04 15.28 -3.15
C SER A 261 -12.28 14.81 -2.35
N THR A 262 -12.83 13.66 -2.70
CA THR A 262 -14.00 13.04 -2.06
C THR A 262 -13.63 12.25 -0.80
N SER A 263 -14.55 12.16 0.16
CA SER A 263 -14.48 11.21 1.29
C SER A 263 -15.26 9.92 1.05
N ARG A 264 -16.01 9.85 -0.06
CA ARG A 264 -16.94 8.74 -0.35
C ARG A 264 -16.26 7.74 -1.28
N VAL A 265 -15.38 6.93 -0.69
CA VAL A 265 -14.74 5.80 -1.37
C VAL A 265 -15.16 4.52 -0.66
N SER A 266 -15.78 3.60 -1.38
CA SER A 266 -16.13 2.26 -0.89
C SER A 266 -15.23 1.23 -1.56
N THR A 267 -14.67 0.31 -0.77
CA THR A 267 -13.73 -0.74 -1.21
C THR A 267 -14.02 -2.06 -0.49
N THR A 268 -15.25 -2.25 -0.01
CA THR A 268 -15.63 -3.43 0.77
C THR A 268 -15.45 -4.69 -0.07
N GLY A 269 -14.59 -5.62 0.37
CA GLY A 269 -14.34 -6.84 -0.40
C GLY A 269 -13.37 -6.69 -1.58
N LEU A 270 -12.79 -5.51 -1.80
CA LEU A 270 -11.82 -5.28 -2.88
C LEU A 270 -10.62 -6.23 -2.77
N ALA A 271 -10.35 -6.96 -3.85
CA ALA A 271 -9.25 -7.92 -3.92
C ALA A 271 -8.31 -7.60 -5.08
N ALA A 272 -7.02 -7.46 -4.81
CA ALA A 272 -6.00 -7.22 -5.84
C ALA A 272 -4.73 -8.01 -5.55
N LYS A 273 -4.13 -8.77 -6.48
CA LYS A 273 -2.82 -9.40 -6.18
C LYS A 273 -1.75 -8.35 -5.91
N ARG A 274 -1.73 -7.28 -6.71
CA ARG A 274 -0.86 -6.13 -6.48
C ARG A 274 -1.66 -4.83 -6.54
N PHE A 275 -1.50 -4.00 -5.51
CA PHE A 275 -2.09 -2.68 -5.45
C PHE A 275 -0.99 -1.60 -5.38
N VAL A 276 -1.03 -0.63 -6.28
CA VAL A 276 -0.07 0.47 -6.35
C VAL A 276 -0.81 1.78 -6.05
N LEU A 277 -0.43 2.40 -4.93
CA LEU A 277 -0.88 3.67 -4.38
C LEU A 277 0.25 4.72 -4.41
N ASP A 278 1.22 4.57 -5.31
CA ASP A 278 2.38 5.44 -5.36
C ASP A 278 1.98 6.86 -5.75
N ARG A 279 2.37 7.88 -4.98
CA ARG A 279 2.04 9.30 -5.20
C ARG A 279 0.54 9.64 -5.18
N VAL A 280 -0.30 8.77 -4.61
CA VAL A 280 -1.72 9.05 -4.40
C VAL A 280 -1.88 10.23 -3.45
N VAL A 281 -2.85 11.10 -3.71
CA VAL A 281 -3.22 12.21 -2.83
C VAL A 281 -4.68 12.07 -2.39
N PHE A 282 -4.89 11.95 -1.07
CA PHE A 282 -6.21 12.03 -0.43
C PHE A 282 -6.33 13.38 0.29
N GLU A 283 -7.20 14.27 -0.19
CA GLU A 283 -7.46 15.56 0.48
C GLU A 283 -8.48 15.45 1.61
N SER A 284 -9.40 14.49 1.47
CA SER A 284 -10.46 14.19 2.43
C SER A 284 -10.16 12.91 3.23
N PRO A 285 -10.83 12.66 4.36
CA PRO A 285 -10.65 11.44 5.12
C PRO A 285 -11.19 10.26 4.32
N VAL A 286 -10.41 9.19 4.24
CA VAL A 286 -10.75 8.00 3.46
C VAL A 286 -10.51 6.75 4.28
N ARG A 287 -11.43 5.78 4.15
CA ARG A 287 -11.22 4.41 4.60
C ARG A 287 -11.10 3.48 3.40
N LEU A 288 -10.06 2.67 3.37
CA LEU A 288 -9.84 1.63 2.37
C LEU A 288 -9.79 0.28 3.05
N ASP A 289 -10.55 -0.68 2.55
CA ASP A 289 -10.47 -2.10 2.92
C ASP A 289 -9.93 -2.87 1.71
N VAL A 290 -8.76 -3.50 1.86
CA VAL A 290 -8.06 -4.09 0.71
C VAL A 290 -7.48 -5.44 1.07
N LYS A 291 -7.82 -6.44 0.26
CA LYS A 291 -7.16 -7.74 0.25
C LYS A 291 -6.13 -7.78 -0.87
N ALA A 292 -4.84 -7.74 -0.51
CA ALA A 292 -3.78 -7.78 -1.51
C ALA A 292 -2.51 -8.51 -1.06
N ASP A 293 -1.78 -9.14 -1.99
CA ASP A 293 -0.51 -9.81 -1.68
C ASP A 293 0.63 -8.79 -1.49
N ALA A 294 0.58 -7.69 -2.23
CA ALA A 294 1.55 -6.60 -2.16
C ALA A 294 0.90 -5.22 -2.38
N VAL A 295 1.29 -4.26 -1.53
CA VAL A 295 0.84 -2.86 -1.60
C VAL A 295 2.07 -1.94 -1.70
N SER A 296 2.18 -1.18 -2.77
CA SER A 296 3.17 -0.10 -2.87
C SER A 296 2.45 1.21 -2.60
N ALA A 297 2.89 2.02 -1.65
CA ALA A 297 2.28 3.30 -1.29
C ALA A 297 3.36 4.37 -1.16
N ARG A 298 4.26 4.42 -2.15
CA ARG A 298 5.44 5.29 -2.12
C ARG A 298 5.07 6.72 -2.43
N GLY A 299 5.44 7.67 -1.58
CA GLY A 299 5.07 9.07 -1.79
C GLY A 299 3.58 9.35 -1.64
N LEU A 300 2.81 8.42 -1.04
CA LEU A 300 1.39 8.64 -0.74
C LEU A 300 1.24 9.86 0.17
N ARG A 301 0.23 10.70 -0.07
CA ARG A 301 -0.10 11.87 0.75
C ARG A 301 -1.53 11.78 1.22
N ALA A 302 -1.73 11.67 2.52
CA ALA A 302 -3.04 11.77 3.15
C ALA A 302 -3.09 13.07 3.95
N ALA A 303 -3.73 14.11 3.39
CA ALA A 303 -3.86 15.42 4.04
C ALA A 303 -4.76 15.38 5.28
N GLN A 304 -5.68 14.41 5.32
CA GLN A 304 -6.53 14.09 6.46
C GLN A 304 -6.42 12.61 6.81
N ARG A 305 -7.21 12.18 7.80
CA ARG A 305 -7.15 10.82 8.35
C ARG A 305 -7.36 9.76 7.26
N LEU A 306 -6.35 8.91 7.07
CA LEU A 306 -6.43 7.67 6.30
C LEU A 306 -6.68 6.49 7.24
N HIS A 307 -7.71 5.69 6.98
CA HIS A 307 -7.91 4.38 7.63
C HIS A 307 -7.72 3.28 6.60
N LEU A 308 -6.58 2.61 6.62
CA LEU A 308 -6.23 1.55 5.68
C LEU A 308 -6.25 0.19 6.38
N VAL A 309 -7.20 -0.65 6.00
CA VAL A 309 -7.31 -2.04 6.44
C VAL A 309 -6.71 -2.93 5.35
N VAL A 310 -5.71 -3.74 5.69
CA VAL A 310 -5.04 -4.61 4.72
C VAL A 310 -5.02 -6.07 5.14
N ALA A 311 -5.49 -6.94 4.26
CA ALA A 311 -5.36 -8.40 4.40
C ALA A 311 -4.22 -8.92 3.52
N ALA A 312 -3.31 -9.70 4.12
CA ALA A 312 -2.24 -10.46 3.45
C ALA A 312 -1.13 -9.68 2.70
N ALA A 313 -0.96 -8.38 2.97
CA ALA A 313 -0.05 -7.53 2.18
C ALA A 313 1.37 -7.35 2.76
N ALA A 314 2.38 -7.35 1.89
CA ALA A 314 3.64 -6.63 2.15
C ALA A 314 3.51 -5.19 1.65
N MET A 315 3.67 -4.21 2.55
CA MET A 315 3.44 -2.79 2.28
C MET A 315 4.74 -1.99 2.25
N ASP A 316 4.91 -1.09 1.27
CA ASP A 316 6.02 -0.13 1.19
C ASP A 316 5.48 1.30 1.27
N LEU A 317 5.82 2.03 2.34
CA LEU A 317 5.38 3.40 2.63
C LEU A 317 6.53 4.41 2.52
N THR A 318 7.54 4.11 1.70
CA THR A 318 8.68 5.02 1.48
C THR A 318 8.19 6.39 0.98
N ASP A 319 8.68 7.49 1.57
CA ASP A 319 8.28 8.87 1.26
C ASP A 319 6.80 9.21 1.53
N ALA A 320 6.06 8.36 2.24
CA ALA A 320 4.64 8.62 2.52
C ALA A 320 4.46 9.75 3.56
N ASP A 321 3.48 10.62 3.34
CA ASP A 321 3.06 11.68 4.26
C ASP A 321 1.65 11.38 4.78
N LEU A 322 1.56 11.00 6.05
CA LEU A 322 0.32 10.57 6.68
C LEU A 322 -0.10 11.58 7.76
N ALA A 323 -1.29 12.15 7.62
CA ALA A 323 -1.87 13.00 8.64
C ALA A 323 -2.01 12.29 10.00
N ALA A 324 -1.86 13.06 11.07
CA ALA A 324 -2.07 12.58 12.43
C ALA A 324 -3.48 11.98 12.61
N GLY A 325 -3.56 10.87 13.35
CA GLY A 325 -4.79 10.10 13.54
C GLY A 325 -5.07 9.07 12.44
N SER A 326 -4.21 8.97 11.42
CA SER A 326 -4.27 7.88 10.45
C SER A 326 -4.03 6.52 11.11
N LEU A 327 -4.77 5.52 10.66
CA LEU A 327 -4.75 4.16 11.19
C LEU A 327 -4.48 3.19 10.04
N ILE A 328 -3.41 2.42 10.13
CA ILE A 328 -3.16 1.30 9.23
C ILE A 328 -3.26 0.03 10.06
N GLU A 329 -4.19 -0.85 9.72
CA GLU A 329 -4.41 -2.07 10.47
C GLU A 329 -4.42 -3.31 9.58
N ALA A 330 -3.92 -4.41 10.11
CA ALA A 330 -4.09 -5.71 9.50
C ALA A 330 -5.54 -6.17 9.66
N ALA A 331 -6.16 -6.62 8.58
CA ALA A 331 -7.48 -7.24 8.64
C ALA A 331 -7.46 -8.44 9.61
N PRO A 332 -8.53 -8.65 10.41
CA PRO A 332 -8.60 -9.78 11.32
C PRO A 332 -8.54 -11.09 10.53
N VAL A 333 -7.59 -11.95 10.89
CA VAL A 333 -7.50 -13.30 10.30
C VAL A 333 -8.73 -14.09 10.75
N THR A 334 -9.56 -14.53 9.81
CA THR A 334 -10.75 -15.32 10.10
C THR A 334 -10.38 -16.80 10.25
N ALA A 335 -11.16 -17.57 11.01
CA ALA A 335 -10.89 -19.00 11.21
C ALA A 335 -11.02 -19.84 9.92
N SER A 336 -11.64 -19.29 8.87
CA SER A 336 -11.75 -19.87 7.54
C SER A 336 -10.51 -19.66 6.68
N ASP A 337 -9.59 -18.79 7.07
CA ASP A 337 -8.38 -18.50 6.30
C ASP A 337 -7.35 -19.62 6.42
N PRO A 338 -6.72 -20.06 5.32
CA PRO A 338 -5.72 -21.12 5.37
C PRO A 338 -4.51 -20.69 6.22
N PRO A 339 -3.86 -21.63 6.95
CA PRO A 339 -2.74 -21.32 7.85
C PRO A 339 -1.49 -20.77 7.15
N SER A 340 -1.49 -20.74 5.80
CA SER A 340 -0.46 -20.13 4.96
C SER A 340 -0.63 -18.63 4.70
N VAL A 341 -1.74 -18.01 5.15
CA VAL A 341 -1.95 -16.57 4.96
C VAL A 341 -0.82 -15.79 5.62
N ARG A 342 -0.05 -15.07 4.79
CA ARG A 342 0.99 -14.18 5.28
C ARG A 342 0.33 -13.10 6.11
N ARG A 343 0.85 -12.86 7.31
CA ARG A 343 0.45 -11.68 8.08
C ARG A 343 0.84 -10.43 7.32
N ALA A 344 -0.03 -9.43 7.33
CA ALA A 344 0.27 -8.13 6.75
C ALA A 344 1.51 -7.52 7.44
N SER A 345 2.40 -6.93 6.65
CA SER A 345 3.70 -6.44 7.10
C SER A 345 4.10 -5.16 6.41
N ILE A 346 4.89 -4.33 7.08
CA ILE A 346 5.48 -3.13 6.50
C ILE A 346 6.96 -3.39 6.23
N SER A 347 7.38 -3.15 5.00
CA SER A 347 8.75 -3.35 4.51
C SER A 347 9.60 -2.08 4.61
N SER A 348 9.01 -0.89 4.51
CA SER A 348 9.74 0.37 4.57
C SER A 348 8.85 1.52 5.00
N LEU A 349 9.38 2.38 5.88
CA LEU A 349 8.86 3.70 6.24
C LEU A 349 9.90 4.79 5.91
N ARG A 350 10.91 4.49 5.08
CA ARG A 350 12.00 5.42 4.78
C ARG A 350 11.48 6.79 4.35
N ARG A 351 11.95 7.87 4.99
CA ARG A 351 11.55 9.26 4.73
C ARG A 351 10.05 9.53 4.83
N ALA A 352 9.29 8.65 5.48
CA ALA A 352 7.87 8.87 5.72
C ALA A 352 7.65 9.86 6.88
N HIS A 353 6.57 10.62 6.83
CA HIS A 353 6.05 11.41 7.95
C HIS A 353 4.93 10.62 8.63
N VAL A 354 5.14 10.24 9.90
CA VAL A 354 4.24 9.33 10.64
C VAL A 354 3.83 9.85 12.02
N ALA A 355 3.86 11.18 12.22
CA ALA A 355 3.50 11.80 13.48
C ALA A 355 2.03 11.50 13.85
N GLY A 356 1.80 10.78 14.95
CA GLY A 356 0.46 10.45 15.43
C GLY A 356 -0.26 9.38 14.59
N VAL A 357 0.48 8.57 13.83
CA VAL A 357 -0.06 7.42 13.08
C VAL A 357 -0.12 6.18 13.98
N THR A 358 -1.16 5.36 13.82
CA THR A 358 -1.30 4.07 14.49
C THR A 358 -1.15 2.91 13.51
N LEU A 359 -0.27 1.97 13.83
CA LEU A 359 -0.06 0.71 13.12
C LEU A 359 -0.56 -0.44 14.00
N SER A 360 -1.60 -1.15 13.57
CA SER A 360 -2.25 -2.19 14.37
C SER A 360 -2.18 -3.56 13.71
N GLY A 361 -1.64 -4.56 14.42
CA GLY A 361 -1.62 -5.95 13.93
C GLY A 361 -0.65 -6.21 12.76
N LEU A 362 0.15 -5.23 12.37
CA LEU A 362 1.12 -5.32 11.27
C LEU A 362 2.49 -5.78 11.77
N ALA A 363 3.13 -6.69 11.03
CA ALA A 363 4.51 -7.07 11.29
C ALA A 363 5.48 -6.03 10.72
N VAL A 364 6.34 -5.44 11.56
CA VAL A 364 7.35 -4.44 11.14
C VAL A 364 8.78 -4.98 11.29
N ARG A 365 8.92 -6.32 11.29
CA ARG A 365 10.17 -7.04 11.55
C ARG A 365 11.32 -6.71 10.58
N GLU A 366 11.00 -6.51 9.31
CA GLU A 366 11.98 -6.17 8.26
C GLU A 366 11.81 -4.72 7.79
N CYS A 367 11.11 -3.88 8.57
CA CYS A 367 10.83 -2.49 8.20
C CYS A 367 12.07 -1.61 8.35
N THR A 368 12.38 -0.83 7.32
CA THR A 368 13.41 0.23 7.41
C THR A 368 12.83 1.55 7.88
N PHE A 369 13.51 2.23 8.80
CA PHE A 369 13.08 3.48 9.45
C PHE A 369 14.02 4.66 9.13
N ALA A 370 14.76 4.54 8.03
CA ALA A 370 15.72 5.52 7.56
C ALA A 370 15.08 6.92 7.39
N ALA A 371 15.54 7.90 8.18
CA ALA A 371 15.10 9.30 8.10
C ALA A 371 13.57 9.51 8.19
N VAL A 372 12.88 8.69 8.99
CA VAL A 372 11.45 8.88 9.30
C VAL A 372 11.25 10.14 10.14
N ASP A 373 10.24 10.94 9.78
CA ASP A 373 9.81 12.11 10.57
C ASP A 373 8.60 11.77 11.47
N GLY A 374 8.54 12.38 12.66
CA GLY A 374 7.46 12.14 13.63
C GLY A 374 7.43 10.74 14.25
N LEU A 375 8.53 9.98 14.19
CA LEU A 375 8.61 8.60 14.67
C LEU A 375 8.33 8.45 16.18
N ASP A 376 8.52 9.51 16.96
CA ASP A 376 8.20 9.53 18.40
C ASP A 376 6.70 9.57 18.69
N GLY A 377 5.86 9.92 17.72
CA GLY A 377 4.40 9.86 17.82
C GLY A 377 3.77 8.60 17.21
N LEU A 378 4.57 7.65 16.73
CA LEU A 378 4.09 6.42 16.09
C LEU A 378 3.59 5.42 17.14
N VAL A 379 2.33 5.01 17.05
CA VAL A 379 1.76 3.97 17.92
C VAL A 379 1.81 2.64 17.19
N ILE A 380 2.42 1.62 17.78
CA ILE A 380 2.45 0.28 17.21
C ILE A 380 1.82 -0.72 18.18
N THR A 381 0.73 -1.37 17.77
CA THR A 381 0.01 -2.35 18.59
C THR A 381 0.06 -3.75 17.97
N GLY A 382 0.19 -4.78 18.82
CA GLY A 382 0.26 -6.19 18.42
C GLY A 382 1.34 -6.99 19.15
N THR A 383 1.30 -8.31 19.06
CA THR A 383 2.17 -9.22 19.84
C THR A 383 3.48 -9.61 19.15
N ASP A 384 3.63 -9.35 17.84
CA ASP A 384 4.72 -9.87 17.00
C ASP A 384 5.45 -8.80 16.16
N VAL A 385 5.53 -7.60 16.72
CA VAL A 385 5.84 -6.34 16.02
C VAL A 385 7.26 -6.31 15.44
N LEU A 386 8.29 -6.72 16.19
CA LEU A 386 9.70 -6.61 15.78
C LEU A 386 10.48 -7.91 15.95
N ALA A 387 11.46 -8.12 15.08
CA ALA A 387 12.30 -9.29 15.11
C ALA A 387 13.27 -9.24 16.28
N SER A 388 13.51 -10.41 16.88
CA SER A 388 14.58 -10.59 17.84
C SER A 388 15.90 -10.80 17.10
N ASN A 389 17.02 -10.45 17.73
CA ASN A 389 18.36 -10.72 17.21
C ASN A 389 18.57 -12.22 16.90
N ARG A 390 17.85 -13.14 17.56
CA ARG A 390 17.88 -14.58 17.25
C ARG A 390 17.26 -14.92 15.90
N ASP A 391 16.20 -14.23 15.49
CA ASP A 391 15.46 -14.55 14.26
C ASP A 391 16.32 -14.35 13.00
N HIS A 392 17.12 -13.29 12.96
CA HIS A 392 18.02 -13.01 11.83
C HIS A 392 19.23 -13.97 11.77
N THR A 393 19.63 -14.57 12.89
CA THR A 393 20.75 -15.54 12.91
C THR A 393 20.41 -16.91 12.33
N ARG A 394 19.13 -17.21 12.04
CA ARG A 394 18.71 -18.44 11.35
C ARG A 394 18.86 -18.39 9.83
N ARG A 395 18.93 -17.20 9.22
CA ARG A 395 18.90 -17.02 7.75
C ARG A 395 20.27 -16.70 7.13
N GLY A 396 21.29 -16.40 7.94
CA GLY A 396 22.66 -16.09 7.51
C GLY A 396 23.72 -16.92 8.24
N SER A 397 24.79 -17.28 7.52
CA SER A 397 25.83 -18.26 7.89
C SER A 397 26.22 -18.36 9.38
N ALA A 398 26.52 -19.59 9.82
CA ALA A 398 26.93 -19.98 11.17
C ALA A 398 28.23 -19.33 11.71
N ARG A 399 28.81 -18.33 11.04
CA ARG A 399 30.11 -17.71 11.35
C ARG A 399 30.09 -16.58 12.38
N GLY A 400 28.98 -16.40 13.10
CA GLY A 400 28.82 -15.27 14.03
C GLY A 400 28.21 -15.61 15.39
N ARG A 401 28.29 -16.86 15.88
CA ARG A 401 27.82 -17.22 17.24
C ARG A 401 28.67 -16.51 18.30
N ARG A 402 28.29 -15.28 18.66
CA ARG A 402 28.76 -14.60 19.86
C ARG A 402 27.74 -14.90 20.96
N TRP A 403 27.98 -15.96 21.74
CA TRP A 403 27.16 -16.44 22.87
C TRP A 403 26.87 -15.39 23.97
N TRP A 404 27.52 -14.22 23.90
CA TRP A 404 27.31 -13.07 24.78
C TRP A 404 26.35 -12.00 24.24
N ARG A 405 25.90 -12.09 22.98
CA ARG A 405 24.87 -11.17 22.45
C ARG A 405 23.53 -11.57 23.05
N ALA A 406 22.90 -10.62 23.76
CA ALA A 406 21.57 -10.85 24.30
C ALA A 406 20.54 -10.92 23.17
N ASP A 407 19.52 -11.72 23.45
CA ASP A 407 18.26 -11.68 22.72
C ASP A 407 17.58 -10.34 23.03
N ARG A 408 17.45 -9.49 22.00
CA ARG A 408 16.77 -8.19 22.07
C ARG A 408 16.06 -7.93 20.75
N ARG A 409 15.04 -7.06 20.76
CA ARG A 409 14.45 -6.53 19.53
C ARG A 409 15.48 -5.66 18.78
N VAL A 410 15.58 -5.85 17.46
CA VAL A 410 16.54 -5.14 16.59
C VAL A 410 15.79 -4.56 15.40
N ILE A 411 16.09 -3.32 15.04
CA ILE A 411 15.56 -2.69 13.82
C ILE A 411 16.40 -3.09 12.61
N ARG A 412 15.78 -3.18 11.43
CA ARG A 412 16.45 -3.54 10.17
C ARG A 412 17.64 -2.63 9.87
N ASP A 413 17.49 -1.33 10.13
CA ASP A 413 18.53 -0.31 9.91
C ASP A 413 19.85 -0.62 10.65
N GLU A 414 19.80 -1.24 11.84
CA GLU A 414 21.02 -1.66 12.56
C GLU A 414 21.75 -2.78 11.82
N LEU A 415 20.99 -3.72 11.22
CA LEU A 415 21.56 -4.83 10.47
C LEU A 415 22.25 -4.30 9.23
N ASP A 416 21.55 -3.45 8.47
CA ASP A 416 22.05 -2.88 7.22
C ASP A 416 23.29 -2.01 7.48
N ALA A 417 23.31 -1.21 8.55
CA ALA A 417 24.48 -0.40 8.95
C ALA A 417 25.68 -1.24 9.43
N ARG A 418 25.47 -2.50 9.82
CA ARG A 418 26.53 -3.40 10.34
C ARG A 418 27.02 -4.41 9.32
N THR A 419 26.26 -4.69 8.28
CA THR A 419 26.69 -5.53 7.15
C THR A 419 27.39 -4.66 6.10
N PRO A 420 28.69 -4.88 5.83
CA PRO A 420 29.30 -4.24 4.66
C PRO A 420 28.59 -4.69 3.38
N ALA A 421 28.39 -3.77 2.44
CA ALA A 421 27.74 -4.06 1.17
C ALA A 421 28.42 -5.27 0.48
N PRO A 422 27.64 -6.23 -0.07
CA PRO A 422 28.23 -7.30 -0.87
C PRO A 422 28.96 -6.68 -2.07
N THR A 423 30.19 -7.11 -2.31
CA THR A 423 30.97 -6.69 -3.49
C THR A 423 30.18 -6.97 -4.77
N GLY A 424 29.78 -5.92 -5.50
CA GLY A 424 29.14 -6.01 -6.82
C GLY A 424 27.66 -5.60 -6.91
N GLN A 425 27.01 -5.16 -5.83
CA GLN A 425 25.71 -4.48 -5.92
C GLN A 425 25.88 -2.95 -5.88
N PRO A 426 25.04 -2.17 -6.58
CA PRO A 426 25.08 -0.71 -6.48
C PRO A 426 24.91 -0.31 -5.01
N GLU A 427 25.85 0.50 -4.51
CA GLU A 427 25.78 0.97 -3.12
C GLU A 427 24.43 1.66 -2.88
N PRO A 428 23.74 1.37 -1.77
CA PRO A 428 22.55 2.14 -1.40
C PRO A 428 22.93 3.63 -1.31
N ALA A 429 22.05 4.48 -1.84
CA ALA A 429 22.34 5.89 -2.14
C ALA A 429 22.97 6.68 -0.98
N GLU A 430 22.70 6.32 0.28
CA GLU A 430 23.47 6.76 1.45
C GLU A 430 23.45 5.66 2.54
N PRO A 431 24.60 5.13 2.99
CA PRO A 431 24.63 4.23 4.13
C PRO A 431 24.27 4.99 5.41
N LEU A 432 23.24 4.55 6.12
CA LEU A 432 22.83 5.14 7.40
C LEU A 432 24.01 5.17 8.38
N SER A 433 24.30 6.34 8.95
CA SER A 433 25.33 6.42 9.97
C SER A 433 24.83 5.77 11.26
N LEU A 434 25.74 5.23 12.08
CA LEU A 434 25.38 4.68 13.38
C LEU A 434 24.75 5.75 14.31
N ARG A 435 24.97 7.04 14.05
CA ARG A 435 24.30 8.13 14.77
C ARG A 435 22.82 8.22 14.38
N ASP A 436 22.51 8.07 13.09
CA ASP A 436 21.12 8.09 12.60
C ASP A 436 20.34 6.91 13.16
N VAL A 437 20.93 5.71 13.12
CA VAL A 437 20.34 4.51 13.75
C VAL A 437 20.10 4.74 15.25
N SER A 438 20.99 5.46 15.95
CA SER A 438 20.78 5.81 17.36
C SER A 438 19.62 6.78 17.58
N ALA A 439 19.40 7.72 16.66
CA ALA A 439 18.27 8.65 16.69
C ALA A 439 16.95 7.90 16.47
N THR A 440 16.92 6.96 15.52
CA THR A 440 15.77 6.07 15.30
C THR A 440 15.43 5.26 16.55
N TYR A 441 16.42 4.65 17.20
CA TYR A 441 16.22 3.94 18.47
C TYR A 441 15.64 4.84 19.58
N ARG A 442 16.11 6.09 19.66
CA ARG A 442 15.61 7.06 20.65
C ARG A 442 14.15 7.43 20.40
N ALA A 443 13.79 7.71 19.15
CA ALA A 443 12.43 8.07 18.77
C ALA A 443 11.45 6.91 19.04
N LEU A 444 11.80 5.69 18.63
CA LEU A 444 10.99 4.49 18.92
C LEU A 444 10.87 4.21 20.42
N ARG A 445 11.95 4.41 21.19
CA ARG A 445 11.88 4.30 22.65
C ARG A 445 10.87 5.29 23.23
N LYS A 446 10.94 6.56 22.83
CA LYS A 446 10.03 7.61 23.31
C LYS A 446 8.57 7.26 22.97
N ALA A 447 8.31 6.82 21.74
CA ALA A 447 6.98 6.38 21.32
C ALA A 447 6.42 5.23 22.20
N LEU A 448 7.26 4.26 22.57
CA LEU A 448 6.86 3.15 23.44
C LEU A 448 6.64 3.60 24.90
N GLU A 449 7.50 4.50 25.41
CA GLU A 449 7.35 5.10 26.75
C GLU A 449 6.04 5.90 26.84
N ASP A 450 5.72 6.70 25.84
CA ASP A 450 4.48 7.49 25.75
C ASP A 450 3.24 6.59 25.67
N ASN A 451 3.36 5.41 25.06
CA ASN A 451 2.33 4.36 25.01
C ASN A 451 2.30 3.43 26.24
N LYS A 452 3.10 3.69 27.28
CA LYS A 452 3.22 2.88 28.51
C LYS A 452 3.75 1.45 28.30
N ASP A 453 4.41 1.16 27.17
CA ASP A 453 5.16 -0.09 26.94
C ASP A 453 6.58 0.03 27.53
N GLU A 454 6.66 0.09 28.87
CA GLU A 454 7.92 0.06 29.61
C GLU A 454 8.82 -1.15 29.28
N PRO A 455 8.28 -2.40 29.14
CA PRO A 455 9.08 -3.57 28.78
C PRO A 455 9.75 -3.43 27.41
N GLY A 456 9.00 -2.98 26.40
CA GLY A 456 9.47 -2.76 25.04
C GLY A 456 10.55 -1.68 24.99
N ALA A 457 10.29 -0.53 25.61
CA ALA A 457 11.21 0.62 25.64
C ALA A 457 12.62 0.26 26.15
N ALA A 458 12.73 -0.66 27.11
CA ALA A 458 14.02 -1.10 27.65
C ALA A 458 14.94 -1.76 26.61
N ASP A 459 14.40 -2.52 25.66
CA ASP A 459 15.20 -3.16 24.60
C ASP A 459 15.75 -2.12 23.61
N PHE A 460 14.96 -1.08 23.30
CA PHE A 460 15.38 0.04 22.45
C PHE A 460 16.39 0.96 23.16
N TYR A 461 16.25 1.16 24.47
CA TYR A 461 17.25 1.86 25.29
C TYR A 461 18.63 1.20 25.16
N TYR A 462 18.69 -0.14 25.24
CA TYR A 462 19.94 -0.87 25.03
C TYR A 462 20.50 -0.63 23.61
N GLY A 463 19.63 -0.71 22.60
CA GLY A 463 19.98 -0.45 21.19
C GLY A 463 20.59 0.94 20.99
N GLU A 464 19.95 1.99 21.50
CA GLU A 464 20.44 3.37 21.45
C GLU A 464 21.84 3.48 22.06
N MET A 465 22.03 3.01 23.30
CA MET A 465 23.31 3.13 23.99
C MET A 465 24.43 2.37 23.28
N GLU A 466 24.13 1.20 22.69
CA GLU A 466 25.09 0.47 21.89
C GLU A 466 25.46 1.20 20.61
N MET A 467 24.50 1.79 19.89
CA MET A 467 24.77 2.59 18.70
C MET A 467 25.60 3.83 19.04
N ARG A 468 25.24 4.56 20.11
CA ARG A 468 26.02 5.73 20.58
C ARG A 468 27.45 5.37 20.92
N ARG A 469 27.68 4.25 21.63
CA ARG A 469 29.03 3.77 21.95
C ARG A 469 29.84 3.47 20.69
N LEU A 470 29.23 2.83 19.69
CA LEU A 470 29.89 2.47 18.43
C LEU A 470 30.08 3.67 17.50
N ALA A 471 29.21 4.68 17.55
CA ALA A 471 29.31 5.91 16.77
C ALA A 471 30.33 6.91 17.34
N ALA A 472 30.55 6.91 18.67
CA ALA A 472 31.49 7.82 19.32
C ALA A 472 32.95 7.51 18.94
N PRO A 473 33.87 8.48 18.81
CA PRO A 473 35.29 8.21 18.53
C PRO A 473 35.96 7.33 19.59
N SER A 474 36.98 6.54 19.22
CA SER A 474 37.71 5.60 20.11
C SER A 474 38.28 6.26 21.37
N TRP A 475 38.71 7.51 21.28
CA TRP A 475 39.35 8.26 22.36
C TRP A 475 38.41 9.23 23.09
N SER A 476 37.10 9.18 22.80
CA SER A 476 36.13 10.07 23.43
C SER A 476 35.77 9.65 24.86
N VAL A 477 35.59 10.63 25.75
CA VAL A 477 35.07 10.41 27.11
C VAL A 477 33.70 9.71 27.06
N GLU A 478 32.86 10.05 26.08
CA GLU A 478 31.58 9.40 25.85
C GLU A 478 31.73 7.88 25.62
N ARG A 479 32.62 7.46 24.70
CA ARG A 479 32.84 6.02 24.46
C ARG A 479 33.40 5.34 25.70
N TRP A 480 34.31 5.97 26.44
CA TRP A 480 34.87 5.40 27.67
C TRP A 480 33.78 5.19 28.73
N LEU A 481 32.98 6.22 29.00
CA LEU A 481 31.86 6.15 29.95
C LEU A 481 30.82 5.09 29.56
N LEU A 482 30.39 5.06 28.29
CA LEU A 482 29.43 4.07 27.80
C LEU A 482 30.02 2.65 27.85
N THR A 483 31.32 2.49 27.63
CA THR A 483 32.00 1.19 27.73
C THR A 483 32.06 0.70 29.18
N ALA A 484 32.41 1.58 30.13
CA ALA A 484 32.39 1.27 31.55
C ALA A 484 30.97 0.91 32.04
N TYR A 485 29.97 1.72 31.68
CA TYR A 485 28.57 1.49 32.04
C TYR A 485 28.02 0.17 31.45
N TRP A 486 28.37 -0.14 30.20
CA TRP A 486 28.08 -1.43 29.58
C TRP A 486 28.75 -2.58 30.34
N LEU A 487 30.05 -2.46 30.64
CA LEU A 487 30.84 -3.53 31.26
C LEU A 487 30.25 -3.92 32.62
N VAL A 488 29.97 -2.91 33.43
CA VAL A 488 29.56 -3.02 34.83
C VAL A 488 28.10 -3.47 34.96
N SER A 489 27.18 -2.93 34.17
CA SER A 489 25.74 -3.11 34.41
C SER A 489 24.92 -3.53 33.20
N GLY A 490 25.55 -3.63 32.02
CA GLY A 490 24.83 -3.85 30.76
C GLY A 490 23.83 -2.73 30.46
N TYR A 491 24.23 -1.48 30.72
CA TYR A 491 23.38 -0.29 30.63
C TYR A 491 22.21 -0.29 31.63
N GLY A 492 22.44 -0.75 32.87
CA GLY A 492 21.41 -0.74 33.93
C GLY A 492 20.29 -1.76 33.76
N LEU A 493 20.41 -2.69 32.80
CA LEU A 493 19.38 -3.70 32.50
C LEU A 493 19.73 -5.10 32.99
N ARG A 494 20.95 -5.33 33.53
CA ARG A 494 21.40 -6.67 33.94
C ARG A 494 21.94 -6.68 35.37
N ALA A 495 21.06 -6.99 36.32
CA ALA A 495 21.39 -7.07 37.75
C ALA A 495 22.57 -8.01 38.04
N TRP A 496 22.63 -9.17 37.39
CA TRP A 496 23.74 -10.13 37.55
C TRP A 496 25.12 -9.53 37.23
N ARG A 497 25.23 -8.66 36.21
CA ARG A 497 26.52 -8.04 35.87
C ARG A 497 26.96 -7.06 36.95
N ALA A 498 26.02 -6.28 37.48
CA ALA A 498 26.30 -5.36 38.57
C ALA A 498 26.72 -6.13 39.85
N LEU A 499 26.02 -7.22 40.18
CA LEU A 499 26.35 -8.08 41.32
C LEU A 499 27.70 -8.80 41.13
N ALA A 500 28.00 -9.33 39.95
CA ALA A 500 29.29 -9.95 39.66
C ALA A 500 30.43 -8.92 39.73
N THR A 501 30.20 -7.71 39.22
CA THR A 501 31.16 -6.61 39.34
C THR A 501 31.38 -6.23 40.81
N LEU A 502 30.32 -6.19 41.61
CA LEU A 502 30.41 -5.95 43.05
C LEU A 502 31.26 -7.03 43.75
N LEU A 503 31.04 -8.30 43.44
CA LEU A 503 31.85 -9.40 43.96
C LEU A 503 33.33 -9.27 43.57
N VAL A 504 33.62 -8.85 42.33
CA VAL A 504 35.00 -8.59 41.88
C VAL A 504 35.62 -7.41 42.64
N VAL A 505 34.87 -6.32 42.85
CA VAL A 505 35.34 -5.17 43.64
C VAL A 505 35.64 -5.59 45.09
N ILE A 506 34.75 -6.35 45.73
CA ILE A 506 34.96 -6.91 47.07
C ILE A 506 36.20 -7.81 47.09
N ALA A 507 36.39 -8.64 46.07
CA ALA A 507 37.52 -9.55 45.99
C ALA A 507 38.86 -8.80 45.82
N VAL A 508 38.91 -7.81 44.93
CA VAL A 508 40.12 -7.01 44.72
C VAL A 508 40.45 -6.19 45.97
N ALA A 509 39.45 -5.58 46.61
CA ALA A 509 39.64 -4.86 47.86
C ALA A 509 40.09 -5.78 49.00
N GLY A 510 39.47 -6.95 49.14
CA GLY A 510 39.87 -7.97 50.10
C GLY A 510 41.31 -8.42 49.90
N TRP A 511 41.74 -8.64 48.66
CA TRP A 511 43.15 -8.89 48.33
C TRP A 511 44.04 -7.72 48.78
N CYS A 512 43.71 -6.48 48.42
CA CYS A 512 44.49 -5.30 48.81
C CYS A 512 44.63 -5.19 50.34
N PHE A 513 43.58 -5.56 51.09
CA PHE A 513 43.57 -5.54 52.54
C PHE A 513 44.34 -6.70 53.20
N THR A 514 44.78 -7.71 52.45
CA THR A 514 45.76 -8.71 52.95
C THR A 514 47.15 -8.12 53.13
N ASN A 515 47.44 -6.97 52.51
CA ASN A 515 48.73 -6.29 52.62
C ASN A 515 48.79 -5.50 53.94
N SER A 516 49.57 -6.02 54.90
CA SER A 516 49.80 -5.42 56.22
C SER A 516 50.48 -4.04 56.18
N ALA A 517 51.02 -3.62 55.03
CA ALA A 517 51.51 -2.26 54.83
C ALA A 517 50.37 -1.22 54.72
N TRP A 518 49.17 -1.62 54.30
CA TRP A 518 48.03 -0.74 54.00
C TRP A 518 46.91 -0.83 55.05
N VAL A 519 46.87 -1.94 55.79
CA VAL A 519 45.88 -2.22 56.84
C VAL A 519 46.63 -2.67 58.08
N ARG A 520 46.49 -1.93 59.19
CA ARG A 520 47.13 -2.26 60.47
C ARG A 520 46.10 -2.45 61.58
N PRO A 521 46.20 -3.51 62.42
CA PRO A 521 45.37 -3.64 63.60
C PRO A 521 45.55 -2.42 64.52
N SER A 522 44.45 -1.85 64.99
CA SER A 522 44.45 -0.70 65.89
C SER A 522 44.37 -1.21 67.33
N PRO A 523 45.31 -0.83 68.22
CA PRO A 523 45.40 -1.37 69.58
C PRO A 523 44.29 -0.91 70.55
N ALA A 524 43.38 -0.02 70.11
CA ALA A 524 42.40 0.65 70.98
C ALA A 524 40.94 0.49 70.51
N GLY A 525 40.59 -0.60 69.81
CA GLY A 525 39.24 -0.84 69.30
C GLY A 525 38.56 -2.08 69.90
N THR A 526 37.22 -2.06 69.96
CA THR A 526 36.41 -3.24 70.27
C THR A 526 36.77 -4.43 69.38
N THR A 527 36.73 -5.63 69.96
CA THR A 527 37.01 -6.90 69.27
C THR A 527 36.19 -6.99 67.99
N PRO A 528 36.82 -7.14 66.81
CA PRO A 528 36.09 -7.29 65.57
C PRO A 528 35.22 -8.56 65.60
N VAL A 529 34.07 -8.52 64.91
CA VAL A 529 33.09 -9.63 64.81
C VAL A 529 33.71 -10.90 64.19
N LEU A 530 34.83 -10.75 63.48
CA LEU A 530 35.67 -11.83 62.95
C LEU A 530 37.11 -11.60 63.44
N ASP A 531 37.79 -12.66 63.83
CA ASP A 531 39.20 -12.65 64.27
C ASP A 531 40.09 -11.99 63.19
N PRO A 532 40.83 -10.91 63.51
CA PRO A 532 41.65 -10.20 62.54
C PRO A 532 42.84 -11.01 62.03
N ASP A 533 43.22 -12.09 62.72
CA ASP A 533 44.25 -13.04 62.28
C ASP A 533 43.68 -14.15 61.36
N SER A 534 42.36 -14.14 61.13
CA SER A 534 41.70 -15.11 60.25
C SER A 534 41.93 -14.80 58.77
N ARG A 535 42.19 -15.84 57.97
CA ARG A 535 42.37 -15.72 56.50
C ARG A 535 41.14 -15.17 55.77
N VAL A 536 39.95 -15.22 56.39
CA VAL A 536 38.71 -14.70 55.80
C VAL A 536 38.42 -13.24 56.18
N TRP A 537 39.15 -12.68 57.16
CA TRP A 537 38.88 -11.35 57.70
C TRP A 537 38.99 -10.21 56.66
N PRO A 538 40.02 -10.14 55.79
CA PRO A 538 40.13 -9.05 54.81
C PRO A 538 38.96 -9.01 53.81
N TRP A 539 38.42 -10.18 53.48
CA TRP A 539 37.31 -10.33 52.54
C TRP A 539 35.97 -9.94 53.19
N ALA A 540 35.75 -10.35 54.43
CA ALA A 540 34.57 -9.96 55.20
C ALA A 540 34.57 -8.45 55.51
N PHE A 541 35.74 -7.88 55.80
CA PHE A 541 35.94 -6.45 55.98
C PHE A 541 35.59 -5.67 54.69
N ALA A 542 36.09 -6.09 53.53
CA ALA A 542 35.76 -5.48 52.24
C ALA A 542 34.25 -5.57 51.92
N ALA A 543 33.62 -6.71 52.20
CA ALA A 543 32.18 -6.89 51.99
C ALA A 543 31.36 -5.95 52.90
N GLN A 544 31.72 -5.80 54.17
CA GLN A 544 31.05 -4.90 55.09
C GLN A 544 31.16 -3.42 54.65
N GLU A 545 32.32 -3.01 54.13
CA GLU A 545 32.55 -1.64 53.62
C GLU A 545 31.70 -1.29 52.39
N THR A 546 31.22 -2.27 51.63
CA THR A 546 30.31 -2.00 50.49
C THR A 546 28.90 -1.57 50.89
N VAL A 547 28.48 -1.83 52.13
CA VAL A 547 27.11 -1.57 52.62
C VAL A 547 27.08 -0.41 53.61
N ALA A 548 28.19 -0.12 54.30
CA ALA A 548 28.28 0.94 55.30
C ALA A 548 28.58 2.31 54.67
N LEU A 549 27.54 3.08 54.34
CA LEU A 549 27.68 4.41 53.70
C LEU A 549 28.26 5.48 54.65
N PHE A 550 28.05 5.34 55.97
CA PHE A 550 28.62 6.20 57.01
C PHE A 550 29.12 5.33 58.17
N ARG A 551 30.38 5.50 58.56
CA ARG A 551 30.89 5.01 59.84
C ARG A 551 30.93 6.16 60.85
N PRO A 552 30.47 5.97 62.09
CA PRO A 552 30.95 6.79 63.21
C PRO A 552 32.46 6.60 63.33
N ALA A 553 33.22 7.67 63.55
CA ALA A 553 34.65 7.55 63.81
C ALA A 553 34.89 6.63 65.02
N GLY A 554 35.73 5.60 64.87
CA GLY A 554 36.19 4.74 65.97
C GLY A 554 35.55 3.35 66.13
N THR A 555 34.76 2.84 65.18
CA THR A 555 33.97 1.61 65.42
C THR A 555 34.61 0.26 65.08
N ILE A 556 35.81 0.15 64.50
CA ILE A 556 36.50 -1.16 64.32
C ILE A 556 38.02 -0.99 64.46
N GLY A 557 38.68 -1.92 65.16
CA GLY A 557 40.11 -1.92 65.52
C GLY A 557 41.10 -2.04 64.36
N VAL A 558 41.03 -1.16 63.36
CA VAL A 558 41.91 -1.14 62.19
C VAL A 558 42.26 0.30 61.81
N THR A 559 43.53 0.57 61.54
CA THR A 559 44.02 1.81 60.93
C THR A 559 44.36 1.57 59.46
N LEU A 560 43.75 2.35 58.58
CA LEU A 560 44.03 2.36 57.14
C LEU A 560 45.17 3.35 56.87
N VAL A 561 46.19 2.96 56.11
CA VAL A 561 47.37 3.78 55.84
C VAL A 561 47.65 3.85 54.34
N GLY A 562 48.01 5.05 53.84
CA GLY A 562 48.43 5.25 52.46
C GLY A 562 47.37 4.80 51.44
N ALA A 563 47.74 3.84 50.59
CA ALA A 563 46.85 3.28 49.56
C ALA A 563 45.60 2.58 50.13
N GLY A 564 45.63 2.11 51.39
CA GLY A 564 44.47 1.48 52.04
C GLY A 564 43.27 2.42 52.20
N VAL A 565 43.53 3.71 52.44
CA VAL A 565 42.48 4.75 52.53
C VAL A 565 41.81 4.97 51.18
N ALA A 566 42.59 4.95 50.09
CA ALA A 566 42.07 5.13 48.73
C ALA A 566 41.21 3.94 48.28
N VAL A 567 41.63 2.70 48.63
CA VAL A 567 40.84 1.48 48.36
C VAL A 567 39.54 1.49 49.17
N ASP A 568 39.57 1.85 50.45
CA ASP A 568 38.37 1.98 51.29
C ASP A 568 37.38 2.99 50.70
N LEU A 569 37.85 4.19 50.34
CA LEU A 569 37.01 5.22 49.72
C LEU A 569 36.38 4.73 48.40
N ALA A 570 37.15 4.04 47.56
CA ALA A 570 36.65 3.51 46.29
C ALA A 570 35.56 2.45 46.50
N VAL A 571 35.73 1.53 47.45
CA VAL A 571 34.73 0.50 47.79
C VAL A 571 33.44 1.12 48.33
N ARG A 572 33.54 2.18 49.14
CA ARG A 572 32.38 2.90 49.71
C ARG A 572 31.58 3.68 48.68
N ILE A 573 32.19 4.10 47.58
CA ILE A 573 31.49 4.77 46.47
C ILE A 573 30.92 3.72 45.51
N LEU A 574 31.73 2.73 45.12
CA LEU A 574 31.35 1.73 44.12
C LEU A 574 30.31 0.73 44.67
N GLY A 575 30.39 0.34 45.93
CA GLY A 575 29.49 -0.63 46.56
C GLY A 575 28.01 -0.22 46.46
N PRO A 576 27.62 0.93 47.04
CA PRO A 576 26.25 1.44 46.96
C PRO A 576 25.81 1.74 45.53
N ALA A 577 26.70 2.24 44.67
CA ALA A 577 26.38 2.52 43.27
C ALA A 577 26.05 1.23 42.48
N LEU A 578 26.81 0.16 42.68
CA LEU A 578 26.58 -1.14 42.05
C LEU A 578 25.30 -1.82 42.58
N LEU A 579 25.04 -1.71 43.89
CA LEU A 579 23.79 -2.17 44.49
C LEU A 579 22.59 -1.39 43.93
N ALA A 580 22.69 -0.06 43.82
CA ALA A 580 21.65 0.77 43.22
C ALA A 580 21.38 0.38 41.75
N LEU A 581 22.42 0.13 40.96
CA LEU A 581 22.29 -0.36 39.59
C LEU A 581 21.65 -1.76 39.51
N ALA A 582 21.96 -2.65 40.46
CA ALA A 582 21.34 -3.97 40.53
C ALA A 582 19.84 -3.86 40.87
N VAL A 583 19.48 -3.02 41.85
CA VAL A 583 18.08 -2.76 42.23
C VAL A 583 17.31 -2.12 41.08
N LEU A 584 17.89 -1.15 40.38
CA LEU A 584 17.29 -0.52 39.21
C LEU A 584 17.02 -1.53 38.09
N ALA A 585 17.98 -2.42 37.82
CA ALA A 585 17.84 -3.48 36.83
C ALA A 585 16.75 -4.49 37.22
N ILE A 586 16.63 -4.82 38.52
CA ILE A 586 15.54 -5.70 39.03
C ILE A 586 14.19 -5.01 38.86
N ARG A 587 14.07 -3.74 39.27
CA ARG A 587 12.83 -2.96 39.13
C ARG A 587 12.37 -2.89 37.67
N ASN A 588 13.29 -2.62 36.75
CA ASN A 588 12.98 -2.58 35.32
C ASN A 588 12.54 -3.94 34.79
N ARG A 589 13.02 -5.05 35.38
CA ARG A 589 12.61 -6.40 35.02
C ARG A 589 11.27 -6.81 35.62
N THR A 590 10.92 -6.37 36.83
CA THR A 590 9.62 -6.65 37.47
C THR A 590 8.48 -5.83 36.88
N LYS A 591 8.80 -4.75 36.19
CA LYS A 591 7.85 -3.97 35.39
C LYS A 591 7.63 -4.54 33.98
N ARG A 592 8.47 -5.52 33.56
CA ARG A 592 8.18 -6.35 32.38
C ARG A 592 7.14 -7.40 32.73
#